data_AF-A0AAU2U430-F1
#
_entry.id   AF-A0AAU2U430-F1
#
_cell.length_a   1.000
_cell.length_b   1.000
_cell.length_c   1.000
_cell.angle_alpha   90.00
_cell.angle_beta   90.00
_cell.angle_gamma   90.00
#
_symmetry.space_group_name_H-M   'P 1'
#
loop_
_entity.id
_entity.type
_entity.pdbx_description
1 polymer ?
#
loop_
_entity_poly.entity_id
_entity_poly.type
_entity_poly.pdbx_seq_one_letter_code
_entity_poly.pdbx_strand_id
1 'polypeptide(L)' 'MAHWEVAIPFTSQDGCKGTHFFTYPLHHYPEPTAAGVAAASDALSDDAVRHRKGGALAHVAATPVLRVQTLGI' A
#
# COMPACT_ATOMS: atom_id res chain seq x y z
N MET A 1 9.88 -15.68 3.20
CA MET A 1 8.40 -15.74 3.40
C MET A 1 7.72 -14.90 2.31
N ALA A 2 6.55 -15.32 1.82
CA ALA A 2 5.80 -14.57 0.80
C ALA A 2 4.87 -13.52 1.42
N HIS A 3 4.81 -12.34 0.83
CA HIS A 3 3.95 -11.24 1.22
C HIS A 3 3.48 -10.45 -0.02
N TRP A 4 2.37 -9.75 0.12
CA TRP A 4 1.96 -8.74 -0.85
C TRP A 4 2.62 -7.42 -0.52
N GLU A 5 3.25 -6.81 -1.53
CA GLU A 5 3.70 -5.43 -1.50
C GLU A 5 2.72 -4.62 -2.35
N VAL A 6 2.03 -3.65 -1.74
CA VAL A 6 1.03 -2.83 -2.43
C VAL A 6 1.54 -1.41 -2.51
N ALA A 7 1.69 -0.91 -3.73
CA ALA A 7 2.07 0.47 -3.99
C ALA A 7 0.83 1.34 -4.20
N ILE A 8 0.73 2.45 -3.45
CA ILE A 8 -0.35 3.43 -3.57
C ILE A 8 0.26 4.82 -3.83
N PRO A 9 0.10 5.38 -5.04
CA PRO A 9 0.56 6.73 -5.34
C PRO A 9 -0.31 7.79 -4.64
N PHE A 10 0.33 8.83 -4.13
CA PHE A 10 -0.34 9.98 -3.53
C PHE A 10 0.28 11.29 -3.99
N THR A 11 -0.49 12.36 -3.90
CA THR A 11 0.00 13.73 -4.09
C THR A 11 -0.19 14.49 -2.79
N SER A 12 0.89 14.92 -2.16
CA SER A 12 0.87 15.80 -0.98
C SER A 12 0.12 17.10 -1.27
N GLN A 13 -0.35 17.78 -0.23
CA GLN A 13 -0.97 19.10 -0.35
C GLN A 13 -0.01 20.14 -0.97
N ASP A 14 1.30 19.95 -0.78
CA ASP A 14 2.37 20.77 -1.39
C ASP A 14 2.60 20.47 -2.89
N GLY A 15 1.82 19.55 -3.48
CA GLY A 15 1.97 19.11 -4.87
C GLY A 15 3.07 18.06 -5.10
N CYS A 16 3.77 17.63 -4.04
CA CYS A 16 4.77 16.56 -4.13
C CYS A 16 4.10 15.20 -4.40
N LYS A 17 4.55 14.49 -5.44
CA LYS A 17 4.12 13.12 -5.72
C LYS A 17 4.98 12.13 -4.95
N GLY A 18 4.35 11.11 -4.39
CA GLY A 18 5.02 10.02 -3.69
C GLY A 18 4.27 8.70 -3.83
N THR A 19 4.86 7.64 -3.30
CA THR A 19 4.26 6.31 -3.27
C THR A 19 4.36 5.76 -1.86
N HIS A 20 3.25 5.29 -1.30
CA HIS A 20 3.24 4.50 -0.08
C HIS A 20 3.32 3.02 -0.43
N PHE A 21 4.16 2.30 0.30
CA PHE A 21 4.29 0.86 0.18
C PHE A 21 3.73 0.21 1.43
N PHE A 22 2.80 -0.72 1.23
CA PHE A 22 2.21 -1.51 2.30
C PHE A 22 2.60 -2.97 2.14
N THR A 23 2.92 -3.62 3.25
CA THR A 23 3.37 -5.02 3.27
C THR A 23 2.35 -5.86 4.03
N TYR A 24 1.73 -6.82 3.34
CA TYR A 24 0.74 -7.72 3.92
C TYR A 24 1.18 -9.18 3.84
N PRO A 25 1.13 -9.95 4.93
CA PRO A 25 1.51 -11.34 4.91
C PRO A 25 0.53 -12.18 4.06
N LEU A 26 1.06 -13.04 3.19
CA LEU A 26 0.26 -13.89 2.30
C LEU A 26 -0.67 -14.85 3.06
N HIS A 27 -0.28 -15.30 4.26
CA HIS A 27 -1.09 -16.21 5.05
C HIS A 27 -2.38 -15.58 5.61
N HIS A 28 -2.41 -14.26 5.77
CA HIS A 28 -3.60 -13.54 6.23
C HIS A 28 -4.42 -13.00 5.04
N TYR A 29 -3.76 -12.71 3.92
CA TYR A 29 -4.37 -12.22 2.69
C TYR A 29 -3.98 -13.16 1.53
N PRO A 30 -4.71 -14.26 1.29
CA PRO A 30 -4.37 -15.23 0.26
C PRO A 30 -4.55 -14.67 -1.15
N GLU A 31 -5.46 -13.71 -1.31
CA GLU A 31 -5.82 -13.10 -2.60
C GLU A 31 -5.16 -11.71 -2.77
N PRO A 32 -4.63 -11.38 -3.96
CA PRO A 32 -4.08 -10.06 -4.24
C PRO A 32 -5.11 -8.94 -4.03
N THR A 33 -6.37 -9.20 -4.40
CA THR A 33 -7.46 -8.25 -4.25
C THR A 33 -7.73 -7.92 -2.79
N ALA A 34 -7.66 -8.91 -1.89
CA ALA A 34 -7.85 -8.69 -0.46
C ALA A 34 -6.74 -7.81 0.13
N ALA A 35 -5.48 -8.06 -0.25
CA ALA A 35 -4.36 -7.20 0.14
C ALA A 35 -4.49 -5.78 -0.44
N GLY A 36 -4.97 -5.63 -1.67
CA GLY A 36 -5.23 -4.33 -2.29
C GLY A 36 -6.32 -3.52 -1.58
N VAL A 37 -7.42 -4.17 -1.17
CA VAL A 37 -8.52 -3.52 -0.41
C VAL A 37 -8.05 -3.12 0.99
N ALA A 38 -7.28 -3.97 1.67
CA ALA A 38 -6.69 -3.63 2.96
C ALA A 38 -5.74 -2.43 2.84
N ALA A 39 -4.84 -2.43 1.85
CA ALA A 39 -3.95 -1.32 1.54
C ALA A 39 -4.68 -0.01 1.27
N ALA A 40 -5.76 -0.08 0.47
CA ALA A 40 -6.59 1.09 0.19
C ALA A 40 -7.26 1.65 1.45
N SER A 41 -7.77 0.76 2.31
CA SER A 41 -8.40 1.14 3.58
C SER A 41 -7.40 1.78 4.53
N ASP A 42 -6.21 1.18 4.66
CA ASP A 42 -5.13 1.71 5.48
C ASP A 42 -4.63 3.05 4.95
N ALA A 43 -4.52 3.20 3.63
CA ALA A 43 -4.15 4.47 2.99
C ALA A 43 -5.20 5.57 3.17
N LEU A 44 -6.47 5.22 3.39
CA LEU A 44 -7.57 6.15 3.66
C LEU A 44 -7.76 6.44 5.15
N SER A 45 -7.10 5.70 6.04
CA SER A 45 -7.16 5.93 7.48
C SER A 45 -6.65 7.33 7.84
N ASP A 46 -7.26 7.95 8.87
CA ASP A 46 -6.88 9.28 9.36
C ASP A 46 -5.40 9.37 9.72
N ASP A 47 -4.82 8.27 10.20
CA ASP A 47 -3.40 8.18 10.50
C ASP A 47 -2.55 8.33 9.23
N ALA A 48 -2.85 7.57 8.18
CA ALA A 48 -2.18 7.69 6.89
C ALA A 48 -2.41 9.06 6.23
N VAL A 49 -3.59 9.66 6.42
CA VAL A 49 -3.94 11.01 5.95
C VAL A 49 -3.10 12.08 6.66
N ARG A 50 -2.88 11.93 7.97
CA ARG A 50 -2.01 12.81 8.76
C ARG A 50 -0.55 12.68 8.34
N HIS A 51 -0.07 11.46 8.15
CA HIS A 51 1.30 11.18 7.73
C HIS A 51 1.63 11.72 6.32
N ARG A 52 0.65 11.77 5.41
CA ARG A 52 0.82 12.38 4.07
C ARG A 52 0.59 13.90 4.01
N LYS A 53 0.52 14.57 5.17
CA LYS A 53 0.24 16.02 5.31
C LYS A 53 -0.98 16.47 4.49
N GLY A 54 -2.09 15.74 4.56
CA GLY A 54 -3.34 16.14 3.89
C GLY A 54 -3.37 15.98 2.36
N GLY A 55 -2.39 15.27 1.77
CA GLY A 55 -2.40 14.96 0.33
C GLY A 55 -3.66 14.23 -0.16
N ALA A 56 -4.02 14.42 -1.43
CA ALA A 56 -5.05 13.63 -2.09
C ALA A 56 -4.44 12.33 -2.64
N LEU A 57 -5.15 11.21 -2.45
CA LEU A 57 -4.79 9.97 -3.13
C LEU A 57 -5.09 10.12 -4.62
N ALA A 58 -4.09 9.84 -5.47
CA ALA A 58 -4.21 9.98 -6.90
C ALA A 58 -4.94 8.76 -7.48
N HIS A 59 -6.24 8.65 -7.20
CA HIS A 59 -7.05 7.45 -7.47
C HIS A 59 -6.56 6.23 -6.66
N VAL A 60 -7.48 5.44 -6.11
CA VAL A 60 -7.12 4.20 -5.37
C VAL A 60 -6.71 3.12 -6.38
N ALA A 61 -5.63 3.36 -7.12
CA ALA A 61 -4.98 2.38 -7.97
C ALA A 61 -3.98 1.58 -7.11
N ALA A 62 -4.49 0.86 -6.11
CA ALA A 62 -3.69 -0.05 -5.33
C ALA A 62 -3.23 -1.18 -6.23
N THR A 63 -1.92 -1.27 -6.48
CA THR A 63 -1.35 -2.33 -7.33
C THR A 63 -0.64 -3.34 -6.43
N PRO A 64 -1.29 -4.47 -6.09
CA PRO A 64 -0.66 -5.52 -5.30
C PRO A 64 0.35 -6.31 -6.15
N VAL A 65 1.56 -6.46 -5.63
CA VAL A 65 2.63 -7.24 -6.22
C VAL A 65 3.02 -8.34 -5.23
N LEU A 66 3.00 -9.60 -5.68
CA LEU A 66 3.47 -10.70 -4.84
C LEU A 66 4.99 -10.63 -4.74
N ARG A 67 5.49 -10.45 -3.52
CA ARG A 67 6.92 -10.52 -3.21
C ARG A 67 7.19 -11.78 -2.42
N VAL A 68 8.05 -12.63 -2.97
CA VAL A 68 8.58 -13.79 -2.24
C VAL A 68 9.97 -13.40 -1.76
N GLN A 69 10.13 -13.17 -0.45
CA GLN A 69 11.48 -13.15 0.12
C GLN A 69 11.99 -14.58 0.08
N THR A 70 12.82 -14.86 -0.92
CA THR A 70 13.72 -16.01 -0.92
C THR A 70 14.75 -15.72 0.16
N LEU A 71 14.65 -16.39 1.31
CA LEU A 71 15.76 -16.42 2.25
C LEU A 71 16.88 -17.14 1.49
N GLY A 72 17.91 -16.40 1.08
CA GLY A 72 19.14 -16.99 0.58
C GLY A 72 19.71 -17.90 1.66
N ILE A 73 19.90 -19.16 1.28
CA ILE A 73 20.56 -20.19 2.09
C ILE A 73 22.06 -19.97 2.04
#